data_AF-A0A821WLX1-F1
#
_entry.id   AF-A0A821WLX1-F1
#
_cell.length_a   1.000
_cell.length_b   1.000
_cell.length_c   1.000
_cell.angle_alpha   90.00
_cell.angle_beta   90.00
_cell.angle_gamma   90.00
#
_symmetry.space_group_name_H-M   'P 1'
#
loop_
_entity.id
_entity.type
_entity.pdbx_description
1 polymer ?
#
loop_
_entity_poly.entity_id
_entity_poly.type
_entity_poly.pdbx_seq_one_letter_code
_entity_poly.pdbx_strand_id
1 'polypeptide(L)'
;MRHANEHRQELVKQMDENVIYFYDQLRQNFDEQMEKSSDHQLMKQIDQWEENSIEKIHQIANDARKQLLNIIEKHMDKLKNDLEYLRQELKKARDDEHFFENDLNKWMIKLNELKNDLIIPQTININYDNNTTPFISKIIIKETTDMLNERFEQSFGDIIISDNGTIATHNTSSYYASVRGKCEYTSGKHQIRFQIKHLSNESWAFFGICYKDTTATGCGSIGKTGYGFSGQDNVWHDGSSKKEFN
;
A
#
# COMPACT_ATOMS: atom_id res chain seq x y z
N MET A 1 12.97 68.30 12.64
CA MET A 1 11.53 68.06 12.38
C MET A 1 11.22 67.71 10.93
N ARG A 2 11.77 68.39 9.90
CA ARG A 2 11.52 68.04 8.48
C ARG A 2 11.90 66.60 8.08
N HIS A 3 13.09 66.11 8.47
CA HIS A 3 13.55 64.76 8.13
C HIS A 3 12.68 63.61 8.70
N ALA A 4 12.07 63.80 9.88
CA ALA A 4 11.17 62.79 10.44
C ALA A 4 9.84 62.70 9.64
N ASN A 5 9.42 63.81 9.03
CA ASN A 5 8.22 63.88 8.21
C ASN A 5 8.46 63.30 6.80
N GLU A 6 9.63 63.58 6.22
CA GLU A 6 10.09 62.97 4.95
C GLU A 6 10.23 61.45 5.09
N HIS A 7 10.86 60.98 6.18
CA HIS A 7 10.97 59.55 6.45
C HIS A 7 9.60 58.87 6.64
N ARG A 8 8.64 59.57 7.27
CA ARG A 8 7.27 59.08 7.43
C ARG A 8 6.52 59.01 6.10
N GLN A 9 6.72 59.97 5.20
CA GLN A 9 6.15 59.93 3.85
C GLN A 9 6.72 58.77 3.04
N GLU A 10 8.02 58.49 3.16
CA GLU A 10 8.67 57.35 2.52
C GLU A 10 8.13 56.01 3.05
N LEU A 11 7.87 55.90 4.36
CA LEU A 11 7.27 54.70 4.95
C LEU A 11 5.82 54.48 4.49
N VAL A 12 5.02 55.54 4.37
CA VAL A 12 3.66 55.45 3.80
C VAL A 12 3.73 54.99 2.35
N LYS A 13 4.67 55.52 1.59
CA LYS A 13 4.88 55.11 0.21
C LYS A 13 5.28 53.63 0.10
N GLN A 14 6.17 53.14 0.96
CA GLN A 14 6.52 51.71 1.02
C GLN A 14 5.35 50.82 1.45
N MET A 15 4.50 51.30 2.35
CA MET A 15 3.29 50.59 2.76
C MET A 15 2.33 50.42 1.57
N ASP A 16 2.06 51.50 0.84
CA ASP A 16 1.12 51.49 -0.28
C ASP A 16 1.70 50.73 -1.49
N GLU A 17 2.95 51.03 -1.88
CA GLU A 17 3.56 50.49 -3.10
C GLU A 17 4.05 49.05 -2.96
N ASN A 18 4.44 48.61 -1.77
CA ASN A 18 4.95 47.25 -1.58
C ASN A 18 3.99 46.36 -0.80
N VAL A 19 3.51 46.81 0.38
CA VAL A 19 2.77 45.93 1.29
C VAL A 19 1.32 45.74 0.82
N ILE A 20 0.61 46.84 0.55
CA ILE A 20 -0.78 46.80 0.10
C ILE A 20 -0.86 46.21 -1.30
N TYR A 21 0.01 46.65 -2.21
CA TYR A 21 0.08 46.08 -3.55
C TYR A 21 0.33 44.56 -3.54
N PHE A 22 1.30 44.09 -2.75
CA PHE A 22 1.56 42.65 -2.64
C PHE A 22 0.38 41.89 -2.02
N TYR A 23 -0.28 42.48 -1.00
CA TYR A 23 -1.49 41.90 -0.41
C TYR A 23 -2.60 41.74 -1.45
N ASP A 24 -2.87 42.78 -2.26
CA ASP A 24 -3.91 42.75 -3.28
C ASP A 24 -3.59 41.72 -4.37
N GLN A 25 -2.33 41.63 -4.81
CA GLN A 25 -1.90 40.59 -5.74
C GLN A 25 -2.07 39.18 -5.17
N LEU A 26 -1.71 38.98 -3.90
CA LEU A 26 -1.82 37.69 -3.25
C LEU A 26 -3.28 37.29 -3.05
N ARG A 27 -4.15 38.24 -2.71
CA ARG A 27 -5.59 38.04 -2.60
C ARG A 27 -6.22 37.69 -3.94
N GLN A 28 -5.87 38.41 -5.01
CA GLN A 28 -6.36 38.11 -6.34
C GLN A 28 -5.94 36.70 -6.78
N ASN A 29 -4.68 36.32 -6.58
CA ASN A 29 -4.19 34.97 -6.89
C ASN A 29 -4.93 33.89 -6.07
N PHE A 30 -5.26 34.18 -4.81
CA PHE A 30 -6.00 33.27 -3.94
C PHE A 30 -7.44 33.07 -4.44
N ASP A 31 -8.14 34.15 -4.78
CA ASP A 31 -9.50 34.11 -5.31
C ASP A 31 -9.53 33.33 -6.65
N GLU A 32 -8.57 33.59 -7.54
CA GLU A 32 -8.42 32.85 -8.81
C GLU A 32 -8.13 31.36 -8.62
N GLN A 33 -7.36 30.98 -7.59
CA GLN A 33 -7.12 29.57 -7.25
C GLN A 33 -8.32 28.89 -6.59
N MET A 34 -9.09 29.61 -5.77
CA MET A 34 -10.31 29.09 -5.17
C MET A 34 -11.37 28.77 -6.23
N GLU A 35 -11.51 29.63 -7.24
CA GLU A 35 -12.39 29.38 -8.38
C GLU A 35 -11.97 28.14 -9.19
N LYS A 36 -10.67 27.82 -9.24
CA LYS A 36 -10.10 26.66 -9.94
C LYS A 36 -9.76 25.49 -9.02
N SER A 37 -10.48 25.35 -7.91
CA SER A 37 -10.23 24.29 -6.91
C SER A 37 -10.25 22.86 -7.49
N SER A 38 -10.97 22.62 -8.59
CA SER A 38 -10.97 21.34 -9.32
C SER A 38 -9.68 21.06 -10.10
N ASP A 39 -8.94 22.10 -10.51
CA ASP A 39 -7.65 21.98 -11.22
C ASP A 39 -6.46 21.81 -10.27
N HIS A 40 -6.72 21.75 -8.96
CA HIS A 40 -5.69 21.61 -7.95
C HIS A 40 -4.89 20.31 -8.13
N GLN A 41 -3.58 20.37 -7.91
CA GLN A 41 -2.68 19.22 -8.11
C GLN A 41 -3.07 18.00 -7.26
N LEU A 42 -3.66 18.20 -6.08
CA LEU A 42 -4.17 17.09 -5.27
C LEU A 42 -5.40 16.41 -5.90
N MET A 43 -6.25 17.14 -6.62
CA MET A 43 -7.35 16.52 -7.38
C MET A 43 -6.81 15.64 -8.49
N LYS A 44 -5.80 16.11 -9.23
CA LYS A 44 -5.12 15.30 -10.25
C LYS A 44 -4.51 13.99 -9.71
N GLN A 45 -4.10 13.96 -8.43
CA GLN A 45 -3.63 12.73 -7.80
C GLN A 45 -4.76 11.74 -7.53
N ILE A 46 -5.97 12.22 -7.21
CA ILE A 46 -7.16 11.39 -7.08
C ILE A 46 -7.54 10.83 -8.45
N ASP A 47 -7.61 11.69 -9.47
CA ASP A 47 -7.93 11.29 -10.85
C ASP A 47 -6.95 10.23 -11.36
N GLN A 48 -5.65 10.46 -11.15
CA GLN A 48 -4.61 9.49 -11.53
C GLN A 48 -4.72 8.18 -10.76
N TRP A 49 -5.08 8.22 -9.47
CA TRP A 49 -5.33 7.00 -8.69
C TRP A 49 -6.54 6.23 -9.23
N GLU A 50 -7.61 6.92 -9.61
CA GLU A 50 -8.82 6.32 -10.19
C GLU A 50 -8.51 5.65 -11.53
N GLU A 51 -7.90 6.38 -12.48
CA GLU A 51 -7.54 5.88 -13.81
C GLU A 51 -6.68 4.62 -13.71
N ASN A 52 -5.61 4.67 -12.91
CA ASN A 52 -4.72 3.53 -12.71
C ASN A 52 -5.43 2.33 -12.07
N SER A 53 -6.40 2.57 -11.18
CA SER A 53 -7.15 1.50 -10.51
C SER A 53 -8.10 0.80 -11.48
N ILE A 54 -8.80 1.57 -12.32
CA ILE A 54 -9.68 1.06 -13.37
C ILE A 54 -8.87 0.25 -14.40
N GLU A 55 -7.73 0.77 -14.84
CA GLU A 55 -6.88 0.08 -15.80
C GLU A 55 -6.43 -1.29 -15.28
N LYS A 56 -5.99 -1.36 -14.01
CA LYS A 56 -5.61 -2.62 -13.36
C LYS A 56 -6.76 -3.63 -13.33
N ILE A 57 -7.99 -3.19 -13.04
CA ILE A 57 -9.18 -4.07 -13.08
C ILE A 57 -9.37 -4.63 -14.49
N HIS A 58 -9.27 -3.77 -15.51
CA HIS A 58 -9.44 -4.20 -16.89
C HIS A 58 -8.37 -5.20 -17.33
N GLN A 59 -7.10 -4.96 -16.98
CA GLN A 59 -6.00 -5.86 -17.30
C GLN A 59 -6.24 -7.26 -16.71
N ILE A 60 -6.52 -7.36 -15.40
CA ILE A 60 -6.77 -8.66 -14.75
C ILE A 60 -8.02 -9.34 -15.29
N ALA A 61 -9.10 -8.60 -15.50
CA ALA A 61 -10.32 -9.17 -16.08
C ALA A 61 -10.07 -9.74 -17.48
N ASN A 62 -9.26 -9.07 -18.30
CA ASN A 62 -8.90 -9.55 -19.63
C ASN A 62 -8.00 -10.79 -19.57
N ASP A 63 -7.05 -10.83 -18.64
CA ASP A 63 -6.21 -12.01 -18.46
C ASP A 63 -7.00 -13.21 -17.94
N ALA A 64 -7.94 -12.99 -17.01
CA ALA A 64 -8.86 -14.04 -16.56
C ALA A 64 -9.73 -14.58 -17.70
N ARG A 65 -10.26 -13.70 -18.57
CA ARG A 65 -11.00 -14.11 -19.77
C ARG A 65 -10.15 -14.96 -20.72
N LYS A 66 -8.91 -14.54 -20.99
CA LYS A 66 -7.98 -15.31 -21.84
C LYS A 66 -7.67 -16.69 -21.25
N GLN A 67 -7.43 -16.76 -19.95
CA GLN A 67 -7.21 -18.03 -19.25
C GLN A 67 -8.43 -18.94 -19.36
N LEU A 68 -9.63 -18.41 -19.12
CA LEU A 68 -10.88 -19.16 -19.25
C LEU A 68 -11.06 -19.70 -20.67
N LEU A 69 -10.84 -18.88 -21.70
CA LEU A 69 -10.95 -19.32 -23.10
C LEU A 69 -10.01 -20.48 -23.42
N ASN A 70 -8.75 -20.41 -22.96
CA ASN A 70 -7.77 -21.50 -23.15
C ASN A 70 -8.20 -22.79 -22.43
N ILE A 71 -8.76 -22.67 -21.21
CA ILE A 71 -9.28 -23.83 -20.49
C ILE A 71 -10.47 -24.44 -21.24
N ILE A 72 -11.39 -23.61 -21.74
CA ILE A 72 -12.54 -24.06 -22.54
C ILE A 72 -12.07 -24.74 -23.83
N GLU A 73 -11.10 -24.18 -24.54
CA GLU A 73 -10.57 -24.75 -25.78
C GLU A 73 -10.00 -26.17 -25.54
N LYS A 74 -9.17 -26.33 -24.50
CA LYS A 74 -8.64 -27.65 -24.09
C LYS A 74 -9.74 -28.63 -23.69
N HIS A 75 -10.78 -28.15 -23.02
CA HIS A 75 -11.93 -28.98 -22.64
C HIS A 75 -12.69 -29.46 -23.87
N MET A 76 -12.91 -28.58 -24.84
CA MET A 76 -13.59 -28.91 -26.10
C MET A 76 -12.79 -29.91 -26.94
N ASP A 77 -11.46 -29.77 -26.98
CA ASP A 77 -10.58 -30.75 -27.64
C ASP A 77 -10.69 -32.13 -26.99
N LYS A 78 -10.75 -32.19 -25.66
CA LYS A 78 -10.96 -33.45 -24.93
C LYS A 78 -12.32 -34.07 -25.26
N LEU A 79 -13.39 -33.28 -25.20
CA LEU A 79 -14.75 -33.74 -25.56
C LEU A 79 -14.81 -34.28 -26.99
N LYS A 80 -14.13 -33.61 -27.93
CA LYS A 80 -14.04 -34.06 -29.32
C LYS A 80 -13.36 -35.42 -29.43
N ASN A 81 -12.26 -35.64 -28.70
CA ASN A 81 -11.57 -36.92 -28.67
C ASN A 81 -12.43 -38.02 -28.04
N ASP A 82 -13.14 -37.73 -26.95
CA ASP A 82 -14.04 -38.67 -26.28
C ASP A 82 -15.22 -39.06 -27.20
N LEU A 83 -15.75 -38.11 -27.97
CA LEU A 83 -16.77 -38.37 -28.99
C LEU A 83 -16.25 -39.22 -30.15
N GLU A 84 -15.04 -38.97 -30.65
CA GLU A 84 -14.44 -39.78 -31.71
C GLU A 84 -14.12 -41.21 -31.23
N TYR A 85 -13.67 -41.37 -29.99
CA TYR A 85 -13.49 -42.69 -29.40
C TYR A 85 -14.82 -43.45 -29.30
N LEU A 86 -15.86 -42.79 -28.78
CA LEU A 86 -17.20 -43.39 -28.70
C LEU A 86 -17.76 -43.76 -30.08
N ARG A 87 -17.54 -42.91 -31.09
CA ARG A 87 -17.92 -43.18 -32.47
C ARG A 87 -17.23 -44.44 -33.00
N GLN A 88 -15.94 -44.64 -32.71
CA GLN A 88 -15.21 -45.85 -33.10
C GLN A 88 -15.73 -47.10 -32.37
N GLU A 89 -16.02 -47.01 -31.06
CA GLU A 89 -16.64 -48.11 -30.30
C GLU A 89 -17.99 -48.51 -30.91
N LEU A 90 -18.86 -47.53 -31.17
CA LEU A 90 -20.19 -47.75 -31.75
C LEU A 90 -20.11 -48.36 -33.16
N LYS A 91 -19.20 -47.86 -34.00
CA LYS A 91 -19.01 -48.38 -35.35
C LYS A 91 -18.54 -49.83 -35.31
N LYS A 92 -17.54 -50.13 -34.49
CA LYS A 92 -17.00 -51.49 -34.36
C LYS A 92 -18.05 -52.46 -33.86
N ALA A 93 -18.79 -52.12 -32.81
CA ALA A 93 -19.83 -53.00 -32.27
C ALA A 93 -20.97 -53.25 -33.27
N ARG A 94 -21.28 -52.27 -34.11
CA ARG A 94 -22.24 -52.42 -35.21
C ARG A 94 -21.71 -53.33 -36.32
N ASP A 95 -20.46 -53.12 -36.75
CA ASP A 95 -19.83 -53.88 -37.83
C ASP A 95 -19.58 -55.34 -37.42
N ASP A 96 -19.28 -55.59 -36.14
CA ASP A 96 -19.06 -56.92 -35.56
C ASP A 96 -20.38 -57.63 -35.16
N GLU A 97 -21.54 -56.97 -35.33
CA GLU A 97 -22.88 -57.40 -34.86
C GLU A 97 -22.91 -57.87 -33.39
N HIS A 98 -21.99 -57.36 -32.57
CA HIS A 98 -21.77 -57.83 -31.21
C HIS A 98 -21.98 -56.71 -30.20
N PHE A 99 -23.23 -56.58 -29.74
CA PHE A 99 -23.60 -55.70 -28.64
C PHE A 99 -24.82 -56.25 -27.90
N PHE A 100 -24.90 -55.95 -26.61
CA PHE A 100 -26.02 -56.32 -25.75
C PHE A 100 -26.72 -55.06 -25.22
N GLU A 101 -27.86 -55.26 -24.56
CA GLU A 101 -28.63 -54.16 -23.95
C GLU A 101 -27.79 -53.32 -22.97
N ASN A 102 -26.89 -53.96 -22.22
CA ASN A 102 -25.98 -53.27 -21.31
C ASN A 102 -25.00 -52.33 -22.02
N ASP A 103 -24.55 -52.69 -23.23
CA ASP A 103 -23.66 -51.83 -24.03
C ASP A 103 -24.41 -50.60 -24.54
N LEU A 104 -25.65 -50.79 -25.01
CA LEU A 104 -26.53 -49.69 -25.40
C LEU A 104 -26.77 -48.71 -24.23
N ASN A 105 -27.09 -49.24 -23.05
CA ASN A 105 -27.27 -48.42 -21.85
C ASN A 105 -25.98 -47.67 -21.48
N LYS A 106 -24.82 -48.33 -21.54
CA LYS A 106 -23.53 -47.71 -21.26
C LYS A 106 -23.20 -46.56 -22.21
N TRP A 107 -23.43 -46.73 -23.52
CA TRP A 107 -23.20 -45.66 -24.49
C TRP A 107 -24.19 -44.51 -24.31
N MET A 108 -25.45 -44.81 -23.98
CA MET A 108 -26.45 -43.77 -23.73
C MET A 108 -26.09 -42.93 -22.49
N ILE A 109 -25.56 -43.56 -21.43
CA ILE A 109 -25.04 -42.85 -20.26
C ILE A 109 -23.87 -41.94 -20.66
N LYS A 110 -22.86 -42.47 -21.38
CA LYS A 110 -21.71 -41.67 -21.86
C LYS A 110 -22.16 -40.48 -22.73
N LEU A 111 -23.12 -40.67 -23.63
CA LEU A 111 -23.65 -39.59 -24.48
C LEU A 111 -24.33 -38.49 -23.64
N ASN A 112 -25.07 -38.86 -22.60
CA ASN A 112 -25.68 -37.90 -21.70
C ASN A 112 -24.63 -37.15 -20.85
N GLU A 113 -23.59 -37.84 -20.38
CA GLU A 113 -22.47 -37.21 -19.69
C GLU A 113 -21.76 -36.18 -20.58
N LEU A 114 -21.38 -36.57 -21.80
CA LEU A 114 -20.75 -35.68 -22.78
C LEU A 114 -21.65 -34.48 -23.14
N LYS A 115 -22.95 -34.70 -23.28
CA LYS A 115 -23.92 -33.62 -23.52
C LYS A 115 -23.98 -32.62 -22.37
N ASN A 116 -23.96 -33.11 -21.13
CA ASN A 116 -24.00 -32.24 -19.96
C ASN A 116 -22.69 -31.44 -19.83
N ASP A 117 -21.56 -32.11 -20.06
CA ASP A 117 -20.22 -31.52 -19.95
C ASP A 117 -19.91 -30.50 -21.07
N LEU A 118 -20.66 -30.53 -22.17
CA LEU A 118 -20.63 -29.53 -23.24
C LEU A 118 -21.28 -28.20 -22.83
N ILE A 119 -22.35 -28.24 -22.03
CA ILE A 119 -23.16 -27.04 -21.71
C ILE A 119 -22.56 -26.31 -20.50
N ILE A 120 -22.20 -27.05 -19.45
CA ILE A 120 -21.53 -26.53 -18.26
C ILE A 120 -20.44 -27.53 -17.87
N PRO A 121 -19.16 -27.25 -18.19
CA PRO A 121 -18.05 -28.09 -17.78
C PRO A 121 -17.99 -28.14 -16.25
N GLN A 122 -18.15 -29.34 -15.68
CA GLN A 122 -18.12 -29.49 -14.20
C GLN A 122 -16.72 -29.26 -13.61
N THR A 123 -15.71 -29.23 -14.48
CA THR A 123 -14.29 -29.10 -14.13
C THR A 123 -13.80 -27.65 -14.06
N ILE A 124 -14.62 -26.68 -14.48
CA ILE A 124 -14.25 -25.26 -14.54
C ILE A 124 -15.05 -24.48 -13.50
N ASN A 125 -14.35 -23.81 -12.59
CA ASN A 125 -14.99 -22.97 -11.59
C ASN A 125 -14.27 -21.62 -11.47
N ILE A 126 -15.04 -20.55 -11.32
CA ILE A 126 -14.52 -19.20 -11.11
C ILE A 126 -14.54 -18.94 -9.61
N ASN A 127 -13.35 -18.88 -9.02
CA ASN A 127 -13.18 -18.57 -7.60
C ASN A 127 -12.64 -17.15 -7.42
N TYR A 128 -13.03 -16.52 -6.32
CA TYR A 128 -12.50 -15.23 -5.92
C TYR A 128 -11.39 -15.46 -4.90
N ASP A 129 -10.23 -14.85 -5.14
CA ASP A 129 -9.16 -14.82 -4.15
C ASP A 129 -9.58 -13.87 -3.02
N ASN A 130 -9.83 -14.44 -1.84
CA ASN A 130 -10.23 -13.70 -0.64
C ASN A 130 -9.01 -13.32 0.23
N ASN A 131 -7.82 -13.24 -0.36
CA ASN A 131 -6.63 -12.73 0.33
C ASN A 131 -6.92 -11.43 1.08
N THR A 132 -6.40 -11.31 2.30
CA THR A 132 -6.66 -10.19 3.22
C THR A 132 -6.08 -8.86 2.74
N THR A 133 -5.19 -8.88 1.76
CA THR A 133 -4.61 -7.69 1.16
C THR A 133 -5.50 -7.16 0.02
N PRO A 134 -5.98 -5.90 0.11
CA PRO A 134 -6.85 -5.35 -0.91
C PRO A 134 -6.10 -5.15 -2.23
N PHE A 135 -6.66 -5.66 -3.31
CA PHE A 135 -6.13 -5.51 -4.67
C PHE A 135 -5.95 -4.04 -5.08
N ILE A 136 -6.92 -3.18 -4.72
CA ILE A 136 -6.84 -1.73 -4.89
C ILE A 136 -6.76 -1.09 -3.51
N SER A 137 -5.69 -0.32 -3.29
CA SER A 137 -5.50 0.43 -2.06
C SER A 137 -6.45 1.63 -2.01
N LYS A 138 -7.15 1.82 -0.90
CA LYS A 138 -8.05 2.95 -0.68
C LYS A 138 -7.27 4.28 -0.60
N ILE A 139 -7.72 5.30 -1.32
CA ILE A 139 -7.21 6.67 -1.16
C ILE A 139 -7.71 7.29 0.17
N ILE A 140 -6.81 7.96 0.89
CA ILE A 140 -7.10 8.58 2.19
C ILE A 140 -6.55 10.00 2.18
N ILE A 141 -7.40 10.98 2.48
CA ILE A 141 -7.02 12.39 2.65
C ILE A 141 -6.80 12.63 4.15
N LYS A 142 -5.67 13.20 4.53
CA LYS A 142 -5.35 13.58 5.92
C LYS A 142 -4.81 14.99 5.96
N GLU A 143 -5.28 15.79 6.90
CA GLU A 143 -4.68 17.10 7.20
C GLU A 143 -3.30 16.88 7.84
N THR A 144 -2.29 17.60 7.36
CA THR A 144 -0.88 17.39 7.75
C THR A 144 -0.56 17.98 9.13
N THR A 145 -1.48 18.74 9.72
CA THR A 145 -1.34 19.40 11.03
C THR A 145 -1.02 18.42 12.15
N ASP A 146 -1.52 17.18 12.09
CA ASP A 146 -1.22 16.12 13.06
C ASP A 146 0.21 15.54 12.92
N MET A 147 0.85 15.69 11.76
CA MET A 147 2.20 15.15 11.48
C MET A 147 3.30 16.20 11.63
N LEU A 148 2.96 17.49 11.70
CA LEU A 148 3.94 18.59 11.69
C LEU A 148 4.76 18.74 12.97
N ASN A 149 4.29 18.14 14.08
CA ASN A 149 4.98 18.17 15.37
C ASN A 149 5.86 16.94 15.63
N GLU A 150 5.69 15.86 14.88
CA GLU A 150 6.47 14.63 15.02
C GLU A 150 7.86 14.79 14.41
N ARG A 151 8.79 15.35 15.19
CA ARG A 151 10.17 15.62 14.79
C ARG A 151 11.14 15.00 15.77
N PHE A 152 12.27 14.54 15.27
CA PHE A 152 13.43 14.21 16.06
C PHE A 152 14.05 15.48 16.66
N GLU A 153 14.29 15.47 17.96
CA GLU A 153 14.88 16.62 18.68
C GLU A 153 16.14 16.22 19.46
N GLN A 154 16.12 15.06 20.11
CA GLN A 154 17.24 14.60 20.93
C GLN A 154 17.95 13.44 20.23
N SER A 155 19.28 13.48 20.18
CA SER A 155 20.11 12.41 19.64
C SER A 155 21.26 12.06 20.57
N PHE A 156 21.66 10.79 20.55
CA PHE A 156 22.86 10.26 21.18
C PHE A 156 23.66 9.48 20.13
N GLY A 157 24.98 9.63 20.15
CA GLY A 157 25.88 9.02 19.15
C GLY A 157 25.89 9.78 17.82
N ASP A 158 26.43 9.15 16.78
CA ASP A 158 26.71 9.76 15.47
C ASP A 158 25.46 9.83 14.58
N ILE A 159 24.41 10.51 15.03
CA ILE A 159 23.18 10.75 14.26
C ILE A 159 23.16 12.17 13.72
N ILE A 160 22.89 12.29 12.43
CA ILE A 160 22.60 13.55 11.76
C ILE A 160 21.08 13.67 11.63
N ILE A 161 20.49 14.66 12.30
CA ILE A 161 19.09 15.04 12.12
C ILE A 161 19.03 16.11 11.03
N SER A 162 18.20 15.88 10.01
CA SER A 162 18.05 16.73 8.83
C SER A 162 16.57 16.88 8.44
N ASP A 163 16.30 17.65 7.38
CA ASP A 163 14.94 17.94 6.89
C ASP A 163 14.02 18.50 7.99
N ASN A 164 14.54 19.50 8.72
CA ASN A 164 13.85 20.14 9.84
C ASN A 164 13.42 19.14 10.95
N GLY A 165 14.18 18.07 11.18
CA GLY A 165 13.86 17.10 12.23
C GLY A 165 13.09 15.87 11.77
N THR A 166 12.79 15.70 10.48
CA THR A 166 12.01 14.55 9.99
C THR A 166 12.89 13.37 9.55
N ILE A 167 14.19 13.60 9.32
CA ILE A 167 15.12 12.55 8.86
C ILE A 167 16.27 12.42 9.87
N ALA A 168 16.46 11.22 10.41
CA ALA A 168 17.63 10.84 11.20
C ALA A 168 18.50 9.85 10.41
N THR A 169 19.78 10.16 10.29
CA THR A 169 20.75 9.36 9.53
C THR A 169 21.93 8.98 10.41
N HIS A 170 22.26 7.69 10.45
CA HIS A 170 23.43 7.15 11.15
C HIS A 170 24.40 6.56 10.10
N ASN A 171 25.59 7.15 9.98
CA ASN A 171 26.54 6.87 8.89
C ASN A 171 27.85 6.19 9.33
N THR A 172 28.04 5.86 10.62
CA THR A 172 29.30 5.31 11.15
C THR A 172 29.16 3.86 11.61
N SER A 173 30.29 3.12 11.61
CA SER A 173 30.31 1.65 11.61
C SER A 173 30.57 0.98 12.97
N SER A 174 30.59 1.66 14.12
CA SER A 174 30.95 0.95 15.37
C SER A 174 30.41 1.48 16.70
N TYR A 175 29.40 2.34 16.73
CA TYR A 175 28.73 2.68 18.00
C TYR A 175 27.21 2.69 17.88
N TYR A 176 26.57 2.43 19.00
CA TYR A 176 25.13 2.56 19.13
C TYR A 176 24.71 4.03 19.16
N ALA A 177 23.69 4.36 18.38
CA ALA A 177 23.10 5.68 18.38
C ALA A 177 21.60 5.61 18.58
N SER A 178 21.00 6.66 19.15
CA SER A 178 19.56 6.75 19.38
C SER A 178 19.04 8.15 19.11
N VAL A 179 17.78 8.24 18.71
CA VAL A 179 17.09 9.50 18.48
C VAL A 179 15.71 9.45 19.13
N ARG A 180 15.22 10.60 19.61
CA ARG A 180 13.88 10.73 20.22
C ARG A 180 13.06 11.82 19.56
N GLY A 181 11.75 11.59 19.52
CA GLY A 181 10.77 12.58 19.14
C GLY A 181 10.71 13.74 20.14
N LYS A 182 10.27 14.90 19.65
CA LYS A 182 10.03 16.13 20.41
C LYS A 182 8.80 16.04 21.30
N CYS A 183 7.81 15.26 20.90
CA CYS A 183 6.51 15.20 21.55
C CYS A 183 6.54 14.31 22.79
N GLU A 184 5.81 14.74 23.82
CA GLU A 184 5.52 13.98 25.03
C GLU A 184 4.04 13.58 25.03
N TYR A 185 3.75 12.32 25.35
CA TYR A 185 2.39 11.79 25.36
C TYR A 185 2.02 11.37 26.78
N THR A 186 1.02 12.02 27.36
CA THR A 186 0.56 11.75 28.73
C THR A 186 -0.72 10.91 28.79
N SER A 187 -1.56 10.98 27.76
CA SER A 187 -2.82 10.23 27.65
C SER A 187 -3.34 10.19 26.21
N GLY A 188 -4.31 9.31 25.93
CA GLY A 188 -4.96 9.20 24.62
C GLY A 188 -4.32 8.17 23.69
N LYS A 189 -4.84 8.10 22.45
CA LYS A 189 -4.33 7.23 21.38
C LYS A 189 -3.61 8.08 20.35
N HIS A 190 -2.33 7.82 20.16
CA HIS A 190 -1.47 8.54 19.21
C HIS A 190 -1.00 7.60 18.12
N GLN A 191 -0.95 8.09 16.88
CA GLN A 191 -0.45 7.32 15.74
C GLN A 191 0.85 7.95 15.24
N ILE A 192 1.95 7.23 15.42
CA ILE A 192 3.26 7.64 14.92
C ILE A 192 3.65 6.67 13.79
N ARG A 193 4.20 7.21 12.70
CA ARG A 193 4.66 6.41 11.56
C ARG A 193 6.13 6.70 11.29
N PHE A 194 6.93 5.64 11.27
CA PHE A 194 8.30 5.68 10.83
C PHE A 194 8.41 5.11 9.41
N GLN A 195 9.28 5.71 8.59
CA GLN A 195 9.66 5.16 7.29
C GLN A 195 11.17 4.91 7.28
N ILE A 196 11.56 3.66 7.05
CA ILE A 196 12.95 3.29 6.88
C ILE A 196 13.30 3.52 5.41
N LYS A 197 14.12 4.54 5.11
CA LYS A 197 14.62 4.80 3.75
C LYS A 197 15.80 3.91 3.38
N HIS A 198 16.65 3.59 4.35
CA HIS A 198 17.82 2.75 4.17
C HIS A 198 18.16 2.05 5.49
N LEU A 199 18.42 0.74 5.44
CA LEU A 199 18.91 -0.07 6.55
C LEU A 199 19.85 -1.12 5.95
N SER A 200 21.10 -1.17 6.40
CA SER A 200 22.05 -2.16 5.90
C SER A 200 21.75 -3.57 6.45
N ASN A 201 22.16 -4.61 5.73
CA ASN A 201 21.84 -6.00 6.08
C ASN A 201 22.36 -6.46 7.46
N GLU A 202 23.41 -5.83 7.96
CA GLU A 202 24.00 -6.11 9.28
C GLU A 202 23.55 -5.11 10.36
N SER A 203 22.74 -4.12 9.98
CA SER A 203 22.22 -3.13 10.91
C SER A 203 20.97 -3.63 11.61
N TRP A 204 20.88 -3.33 12.90
CA TRP A 204 19.66 -3.47 13.68
C TRP A 204 19.09 -2.09 13.98
N ALA A 205 17.76 -2.00 14.07
CA ALA A 205 17.07 -0.81 14.53
C ALA A 205 16.00 -1.21 15.54
N PHE A 206 15.83 -0.36 16.55
CA PHE A 206 14.77 -0.43 17.54
C PHE A 206 13.84 0.77 17.40
N PHE A 207 12.53 0.51 17.47
CA PHE A 207 11.49 1.53 17.46
C PHE A 207 10.60 1.31 18.68
N GLY A 208 10.38 2.37 19.44
CA GLY A 208 9.63 2.24 20.68
C GLY A 208 9.31 3.56 21.34
N ILE A 209 8.68 3.43 22.50
CA ILE A 209 8.37 4.50 23.44
C ILE A 209 9.22 4.32 24.69
N CYS A 210 9.62 5.42 25.30
CA CYS A 210 10.34 5.42 26.57
C CYS A 210 9.82 6.52 27.49
N TYR A 211 10.00 6.33 28.80
CA TYR A 211 9.70 7.37 29.77
C TYR A 211 10.60 8.60 29.56
N LYS A 212 10.07 9.82 29.77
CA LYS A 212 10.78 11.09 29.55
C LYS A 212 12.15 11.15 30.22
N ASP A 213 12.21 10.71 31.48
CA ASP A 213 13.41 10.78 32.31
C ASP A 213 14.44 9.68 32.03
N THR A 214 14.16 8.80 31.05
CA THR A 214 15.15 7.81 30.61
C THR A 214 16.33 8.56 30.01
N THR A 215 17.56 8.34 30.47
CA THR A 215 18.74 8.97 29.85
C THR A 215 18.94 8.42 28.44
N ALA A 216 19.25 9.29 27.48
CA ALA A 216 19.66 8.86 26.14
C ALA A 216 21.11 8.36 26.20
N THR A 217 21.32 7.13 26.67
CA THR A 217 22.64 6.47 26.65
C THR A 217 22.66 5.40 25.55
N GLY A 218 23.86 5.05 25.06
CA GLY A 218 24.07 4.03 24.02
C GLY A 218 23.33 2.73 24.32
N CYS A 219 22.90 2.03 23.27
CA CYS A 219 21.93 0.92 23.16
C CYS A 219 22.15 -0.35 24.03
N GLY A 220 22.69 -0.24 25.24
CA GLY A 220 22.61 -1.28 26.27
C GLY A 220 21.44 -1.10 27.24
N SER A 221 20.78 0.06 27.19
CA SER A 221 19.66 0.39 28.07
C SER A 221 18.53 1.03 27.27
N ILE A 222 17.82 0.23 26.47
CA ILE A 222 16.37 0.24 26.63
C ILE A 222 16.20 -0.13 28.10
N GLY A 223 16.22 0.86 29.00
CA GLY A 223 16.12 0.59 30.41
C GLY A 223 14.81 -0.15 30.70
N LYS A 224 14.56 -0.45 31.97
CA LYS A 224 13.25 -0.93 32.44
C LYS A 224 12.03 -0.08 32.00
N THR A 225 12.29 1.04 31.36
CA THR A 225 11.36 2.11 31.00
C THR A 225 11.04 2.19 29.50
N GLY A 226 11.58 1.28 28.66
CA GLY A 226 11.36 1.29 27.21
C GLY A 226 10.55 0.10 26.70
N TYR A 227 9.65 0.37 25.76
CA TYR A 227 8.77 -0.61 25.12
C TYR A 227 8.86 -0.44 23.61
N GLY A 228 9.01 -1.53 22.87
CA GLY A 228 9.05 -1.40 21.42
C GLY A 228 9.34 -2.71 20.69
N PHE A 229 9.72 -2.57 19.44
CA PHE A 229 10.04 -3.68 18.56
C PHE A 229 11.35 -3.40 17.83
N SER A 230 11.97 -4.47 17.36
CA SER A 230 13.13 -4.38 16.50
C SER A 230 13.01 -5.29 15.29
N GLY A 231 14.03 -5.28 14.43
CA GLY A 231 14.15 -6.29 13.39
C GLY A 231 14.00 -7.73 13.92
N GLN A 232 13.56 -8.62 13.02
CA GLN A 232 13.27 -10.04 13.29
C GLN A 232 12.11 -10.31 14.26
N ASP A 233 11.08 -9.44 14.25
CA ASP A 233 9.84 -9.59 15.04
C ASP A 233 10.05 -9.74 16.56
N ASN A 234 11.15 -9.19 17.08
CA ASN A 234 11.41 -9.22 18.52
C ASN A 234 10.68 -8.05 19.20
N VAL A 235 9.91 -8.37 20.23
CA VAL A 235 9.27 -7.40 21.12
C VAL A 235 10.15 -7.20 22.35
N TRP A 236 10.38 -5.94 22.71
CA TRP A 236 11.18 -5.57 23.87
C TRP A 236 10.30 -4.99 24.98
N HIS A 237 10.45 -5.54 26.18
CA HIS A 237 9.77 -5.11 27.39
C HIS A 237 10.73 -5.24 28.59
N ASP A 238 10.83 -4.19 29.41
CA ASP A 238 11.62 -4.17 30.64
C ASP A 238 13.10 -4.61 30.43
N GLY A 239 13.71 -4.13 29.33
CA GLY A 239 15.09 -4.47 28.96
C GLY A 239 15.32 -5.91 28.49
N SER A 240 14.26 -6.70 28.30
CA SER A 240 14.34 -8.06 27.79
C SER A 240 13.60 -8.20 26.46
N SER A 241 14.16 -8.99 25.54
CA SER A 241 13.51 -9.35 24.28
C SER A 241 12.78 -10.69 24.41
N LYS A 242 11.58 -10.75 23.83
CA LYS A 242 10.84 -11.99 23.65
C LYS A 242 10.47 -12.17 22.19
N LYS A 243 10.63 -13.40 21.69
CA LYS A 243 9.99 -13.86 20.45
C LYS A 243 8.60 -14.36 20.81
N GLU A 244 7.62 -13.46 20.90
CA GLU A 244 6.22 -13.85 21.06
C GLU A 244 5.51 -13.64 19.71
N PHE A 245 5.24 -14.75 19.03
CA PHE A 245 4.21 -14.81 18.00
C PHE A 245 2.85 -14.75 18.72
N ASN A 246 2.01 -13.79 18.35
CA ASN A 246 0.56 -13.97 18.43
C ASN A 246 0.08 -14.43 17.05
#